data_AF-A0AAI9WWX8-F1
#
_entry.id   AF-A0AAI9WWX8-F1
#
_cell.length_a   1.000
_cell.length_b   1.000
_cell.length_c   1.000
_cell.angle_alpha   90.00
_cell.angle_beta   90.00
_cell.angle_gamma   90.00
#
_symmetry.space_group_name_H-M   'P 1'
#
loop_
_entity.id
_entity.type
_entity.pdbx_description
1 polymer ?
#
loop_
_entity_poly.entity_id
_entity_poly.type
_entity_poly.pdbx_seq_one_letter_code
_entity_poly.pdbx_strand_id
1 'polypeptide(L)'
;MPSKTTPKGPKITNMTDETITENTILVNSQHKDMRLMFLLQKAVEHLHDFARETRLTTDEWMAAIEFFTAVGKMCSDIRQEFILLSDTMGLSVLVDAISHPKPSHVTVGTLLGPFHTHDAEEKHQGDSICSEGKGEPLLIEGTLTDSTGKPLADASIDLWHCDANGLYDTQYEHREDPDMRGIVKTKEDGSFVIKCTRPVPYAIPHDGPVGKLLQKLNRHPYRPAHIHFIIKKEGYDELITALYHKGDPYETSDAVFGVKTPLLFTLSKVGEEKAKKYNMKPDDWYLKWDFSIVTEEESRNLVLENNKKALGKSDDKVVINSDGLPEFAPLD
;
A
#
# COMPACT_ATOMS: atom_id res chain seq x y z
N MET A 1 52.01 25.42 -15.00
CA MET A 1 51.37 24.19 -15.51
C MET A 1 50.29 23.79 -14.50
N PRO A 2 49.04 23.54 -14.91
CA PRO A 2 48.06 22.99 -13.97
C PRO A 2 48.58 21.64 -13.48
N SER A 3 48.64 21.47 -12.16
CA SER A 3 48.91 20.19 -11.49
C SER A 3 47.95 19.15 -12.05
N LYS A 4 48.49 18.10 -12.71
CA LYS A 4 47.69 16.95 -13.14
C LYS A 4 47.30 16.18 -11.89
N THR A 5 46.25 16.62 -11.20
CA THR A 5 45.60 15.81 -10.19
C THR A 5 45.00 14.60 -10.88
N THR A 6 45.57 13.42 -10.64
CA THR A 6 44.94 12.17 -11.06
C THR A 6 43.55 12.11 -10.41
N PRO A 7 42.47 11.89 -11.18
CA PRO A 7 41.14 11.71 -10.60
C PRO A 7 41.20 10.60 -9.55
N LYS A 8 40.70 10.88 -8.34
CA LYS A 8 40.50 9.86 -7.32
C LYS A 8 39.23 9.09 -7.66
N GLY A 9 39.30 7.77 -7.71
CA GLY A 9 38.15 6.90 -7.99
C GLY A 9 38.59 5.53 -8.53
N PRO A 10 37.64 4.60 -8.65
CA PRO A 10 37.92 3.29 -9.21
C PRO A 10 38.32 3.40 -10.68
N LYS A 11 39.16 2.47 -11.14
CA LYS A 11 39.57 2.39 -12.54
C LYS A 11 38.54 1.54 -13.30
N ILE A 12 37.83 2.16 -14.23
CA ILE A 12 36.91 1.48 -15.13
C ILE A 12 37.65 0.89 -16.34
N THR A 13 37.08 -0.16 -16.94
CA THR A 13 37.60 -0.81 -18.15
C THR A 13 37.00 -0.19 -19.43
N ASN A 14 37.14 -0.85 -20.58
CA ASN A 14 36.55 -0.40 -21.84
C ASN A 14 35.02 -0.42 -21.75
N MET A 15 34.31 0.53 -22.37
CA MET A 15 32.83 0.59 -22.33
C MET A 15 32.22 -0.19 -23.49
N THR A 16 31.69 -1.38 -23.20
CA THR A 16 30.87 -2.20 -24.12
C THR A 16 29.55 -2.56 -23.44
N ASP A 17 28.62 -3.17 -24.18
CA ASP A 17 27.38 -3.70 -23.64
C ASP A 17 27.60 -4.84 -22.63
N GLU A 18 28.75 -5.55 -22.69
CA GLU A 18 29.10 -6.55 -21.68
C GLU A 18 29.69 -5.94 -20.40
N THR A 19 30.50 -4.88 -20.51
CA THR A 19 31.26 -4.34 -19.37
C THR A 19 30.60 -3.16 -18.65
N ILE A 20 29.59 -2.52 -19.26
CA ILE A 20 29.00 -1.29 -18.71
C ILE A 20 28.36 -1.50 -17.33
N THR A 21 27.77 -2.68 -17.08
CA THR A 21 27.12 -3.02 -15.81
C THR A 21 28.14 -3.05 -14.67
N GLU A 22 29.23 -3.81 -14.83
CA GLU A 22 30.30 -3.92 -13.82
C GLU A 22 30.93 -2.56 -13.52
N ASN A 23 31.19 -1.76 -14.56
CA ASN A 23 31.77 -0.43 -14.40
C ASN A 23 30.82 0.54 -13.69
N THR A 24 29.51 0.46 -13.96
CA THR A 24 28.49 1.28 -13.28
C THR A 24 28.39 0.93 -11.81
N ILE A 25 28.37 -0.37 -11.48
CA ILE A 25 28.38 -0.86 -10.09
C ILE A 25 29.64 -0.37 -9.37
N LEU A 26 30.81 -0.54 -9.98
CA LEU A 26 32.09 -0.16 -9.41
C LEU A 26 32.17 1.34 -9.07
N VAL A 27 31.70 2.20 -9.98
CA VAL A 27 31.68 3.67 -9.75
C VAL A 27 30.70 4.05 -8.64
N ASN A 28 29.57 3.37 -8.54
CA ASN A 28 28.54 3.67 -7.54
C ASN A 28 28.77 3.00 -6.17
N SER A 29 29.76 2.11 -6.02
CA SER A 29 30.02 1.33 -4.80
C SER A 29 30.96 2.01 -3.78
N GLN A 30 31.17 3.32 -3.88
CA GLN A 30 32.18 4.04 -3.08
C GLN A 30 31.67 4.50 -1.70
N HIS A 31 30.39 4.26 -1.36
CA HIS A 31 29.78 4.68 -0.08
C HIS A 31 29.89 3.58 0.98
N LYS A 32 29.82 3.96 2.27
CA LYS A 32 29.91 3.01 3.41
C LYS A 32 28.57 2.40 3.83
N ASP A 33 27.47 2.86 3.26
CA ASP A 33 26.13 2.36 3.55
C ASP A 33 25.89 1.10 2.73
N MET A 34 26.09 -0.06 3.34
CA MET A 34 26.03 -1.35 2.65
C MET A 34 24.62 -1.70 2.16
N ARG A 35 23.58 -1.20 2.83
CA ARG A 35 22.19 -1.37 2.39
C ARG A 35 21.93 -0.54 1.13
N LEU A 36 22.36 0.72 1.10
CA LEU A 36 22.24 1.56 -0.09
C LEU A 36 23.04 0.95 -1.26
N MET A 37 24.27 0.49 -1.02
CA MET A 37 25.08 -0.15 -2.07
C MET A 37 24.43 -1.42 -2.61
N PHE A 38 23.85 -2.24 -1.74
CA PHE A 38 23.09 -3.44 -2.13
C PHE A 38 21.90 -3.08 -3.03
N LEU A 39 21.08 -2.10 -2.63
CA LEU A 39 19.91 -1.67 -3.40
C LEU A 39 20.30 -1.08 -4.76
N LEU A 40 21.29 -0.19 -4.80
CA LEU A 40 21.73 0.45 -6.05
C LEU A 40 22.35 -0.58 -7.02
N GLN A 41 23.16 -1.50 -6.52
CA GLN A 41 23.73 -2.56 -7.36
C GLN A 41 22.61 -3.41 -7.97
N LYS A 42 21.66 -3.90 -7.17
CA LYS A 42 20.54 -4.71 -7.67
C LYS A 42 19.68 -3.96 -8.67
N ALA A 43 19.42 -2.67 -8.43
CA ALA A 43 18.70 -1.83 -9.39
C ALA A 43 19.43 -1.72 -10.73
N VAL A 44 20.76 -1.47 -10.73
CA VAL A 44 21.57 -1.40 -11.95
C VAL A 44 21.59 -2.75 -12.69
N GLU A 45 21.81 -3.84 -11.97
CA GLU A 45 21.80 -5.21 -12.52
C GLU A 45 20.48 -5.47 -13.26
N HIS A 46 19.34 -5.33 -12.57
CA HIS A 46 18.03 -5.61 -13.15
C HIS A 46 17.65 -4.67 -14.30
N LEU A 47 18.00 -3.38 -14.22
CA LEU A 47 17.74 -2.42 -15.30
C LEU A 47 18.55 -2.75 -16.57
N HIS A 48 19.84 -3.07 -16.41
CA HIS A 48 20.70 -3.44 -17.54
C HIS A 48 20.32 -4.82 -18.11
N ASP A 49 19.97 -5.78 -17.25
CA ASP A 49 19.44 -7.08 -17.68
C ASP A 49 18.18 -6.92 -18.51
N PHE A 50 17.21 -6.11 -18.04
CA PHE A 50 15.99 -5.80 -18.80
C PHE A 50 16.30 -5.22 -20.18
N ALA A 51 17.21 -4.25 -20.27
CA ALA A 51 17.58 -3.64 -21.54
C ALA A 51 18.23 -4.65 -22.50
N ARG A 52 19.10 -5.54 -21.98
CA ARG A 52 19.75 -6.59 -22.78
C ARG A 52 18.79 -7.68 -23.21
N GLU A 53 17.92 -8.14 -22.31
CA GLU A 53 16.92 -9.18 -22.55
C GLU A 53 15.93 -8.75 -23.63
N THR A 54 15.43 -7.51 -23.52
CA THR A 54 14.43 -6.97 -24.45
C THR A 54 15.03 -6.40 -25.74
N ARG A 55 16.36 -6.24 -25.79
CA ARG A 55 17.06 -5.50 -26.85
C ARG A 55 16.47 -4.09 -27.03
N LEU A 56 16.26 -3.40 -25.91
CA LEU A 56 15.59 -2.12 -25.83
C LEU A 56 16.16 -1.14 -26.88
N THR A 57 15.30 -0.66 -27.77
CA THR A 57 15.70 0.27 -28.82
C THR A 57 15.79 1.69 -28.28
N THR A 58 16.52 2.56 -29.00
CA THR A 58 16.60 3.99 -28.63
C THR A 58 15.22 4.66 -28.62
N ASP A 59 14.33 4.30 -29.54
CA ASP A 59 13.00 4.87 -29.64
C ASP A 59 12.11 4.43 -28.47
N GLU A 60 12.15 3.15 -28.09
CA GLU A 60 11.43 2.63 -26.91
C GLU A 60 11.99 3.22 -25.61
N TRP A 61 13.31 3.35 -25.51
CA TRP A 61 13.96 4.01 -24.37
C TRP A 61 13.53 5.47 -24.26
N MET A 62 13.54 6.23 -25.35
CA MET A 62 13.06 7.62 -25.36
C MET A 62 11.59 7.71 -24.98
N ALA A 63 10.74 6.82 -25.48
CA ALA A 63 9.32 6.77 -25.10
C ALA A 63 9.14 6.51 -23.60
N ALA A 64 9.96 5.64 -23.00
CA ALA A 64 9.94 5.42 -21.55
C ALA A 64 10.39 6.66 -20.76
N ILE A 65 11.45 7.35 -21.21
CA ILE A 65 11.90 8.62 -20.60
C ILE A 65 10.81 9.68 -20.65
N GLU A 66 10.14 9.84 -21.79
CA GLU A 66 9.02 10.77 -21.94
C GLU A 66 7.84 10.40 -21.03
N PHE A 67 7.52 9.10 -20.93
CA PHE A 67 6.49 8.59 -20.03
C PHE A 67 6.80 8.91 -18.56
N PHE A 68 7.99 8.55 -18.05
CA PHE A 68 8.37 8.85 -16.67
C PHE A 68 8.44 10.35 -16.39
N THR A 69 8.89 11.14 -17.37
CA THR A 69 8.86 12.61 -17.27
C THR A 69 7.44 13.13 -17.12
N ALA A 70 6.48 12.59 -17.89
CA ALA A 70 5.08 12.96 -17.79
C ALA A 70 4.47 12.53 -16.45
N VAL A 71 4.82 11.34 -15.94
CA VAL A 71 4.41 10.87 -14.60
C VAL A 71 4.87 11.84 -13.52
N GLY A 72 6.16 12.24 -13.55
CA GLY A 72 6.70 13.22 -12.60
C GLY A 72 5.99 14.58 -12.68
N LYS A 73 5.72 15.08 -13.89
CA LYS A 73 4.99 16.36 -14.10
C LYS A 73 3.52 16.33 -13.66
N MET A 74 2.92 15.15 -13.52
CA MET A 74 1.54 14.98 -13.05
C MET A 74 1.45 14.92 -11.52
N CYS A 75 2.59 14.73 -10.82
CA CYS A 75 2.60 14.71 -9.37
C CYS A 75 2.38 16.11 -8.76
N SER A 76 1.62 16.17 -7.68
CA SER A 76 1.33 17.35 -6.86
C SER A 76 1.15 16.93 -5.39
N ASP A 77 0.86 17.90 -4.51
CA ASP A 77 0.64 17.62 -3.08
C ASP A 77 -0.58 16.71 -2.82
N ILE A 78 -1.54 16.70 -3.74
CA ILE A 78 -2.78 15.90 -3.64
C ILE A 78 -2.85 14.74 -4.65
N ARG A 79 -1.88 14.64 -5.56
CA ARG A 79 -1.84 13.59 -6.59
C ARG A 79 -0.44 13.02 -6.73
N GLN A 80 -0.26 11.74 -6.42
CA GLN A 80 1.03 11.04 -6.56
C GLN A 80 0.99 10.03 -7.71
N GLU A 81 1.26 10.49 -8.94
CA GLU A 81 1.21 9.65 -10.13
C GLU A 81 2.30 8.55 -10.13
N PHE A 82 3.44 8.76 -9.46
CA PHE A 82 4.45 7.70 -9.27
C PHE A 82 3.97 6.59 -8.33
N ILE A 83 3.22 6.92 -7.28
CA ILE A 83 2.57 5.90 -6.42
C ILE A 83 1.53 5.15 -7.24
N LEU A 84 0.72 5.86 -8.03
CA LEU A 84 -0.27 5.21 -8.90
C LEU A 84 0.37 4.29 -9.96
N LEU A 85 1.53 4.68 -10.50
CA LEU A 85 2.30 3.81 -11.38
C LEU A 85 2.79 2.55 -10.63
N SER A 86 3.30 2.70 -9.41
CA SER A 86 3.69 1.58 -8.55
C SER A 86 2.50 0.65 -8.28
N ASP A 87 1.33 1.20 -7.95
CA ASP A 87 0.10 0.46 -7.69
C ASP A 87 -0.35 -0.35 -8.90
N THR A 88 -0.43 0.30 -10.07
CA THR A 88 -0.88 -0.33 -11.32
C THR A 88 0.11 -1.32 -11.92
N MET A 89 1.37 -1.29 -11.48
CA MET A 89 2.39 -2.28 -11.81
C MET A 89 2.52 -3.38 -10.73
N GLY A 90 1.71 -3.34 -9.67
CA GLY A 90 1.70 -4.33 -8.58
C GLY A 90 2.86 -4.21 -7.59
N LEU A 91 3.72 -3.20 -7.73
CA LEU A 91 4.88 -3.01 -6.86
C LEU A 91 4.46 -2.64 -5.43
N SER A 92 3.47 -1.77 -5.26
CA SER A 92 3.03 -1.35 -3.92
C SER A 92 2.52 -2.51 -3.08
N VAL A 93 1.74 -3.42 -3.68
CA VAL A 93 1.23 -4.62 -3.00
C VAL A 93 2.34 -5.61 -2.68
N LEU A 94 3.33 -5.73 -3.58
CA LEU A 94 4.51 -6.57 -3.34
C LEU A 94 5.36 -6.03 -2.17
N VAL A 95 5.61 -4.72 -2.14
CA VAL A 95 6.36 -4.08 -1.04
C VAL A 95 5.62 -4.27 0.28
N ASP A 96 4.31 -4.01 0.33
CA ASP A 96 3.50 -4.23 1.53
C ASP A 96 3.60 -5.68 2.04
N ALA A 97 3.47 -6.66 1.15
CA ALA A 97 3.55 -8.08 1.51
C ALA A 97 4.92 -8.50 2.08
N ILE A 98 6.01 -7.89 1.59
CA ILE A 98 7.37 -8.14 2.07
C ILE A 98 7.62 -7.43 3.40
N SER A 99 7.17 -6.18 3.53
CA SER A 99 7.43 -5.32 4.68
C SER A 99 6.57 -5.65 5.90
N HIS A 100 5.33 -6.11 5.69
CA HIS A 100 4.37 -6.39 6.75
C HIS A 100 3.79 -7.81 6.64
N PRO A 101 4.63 -8.86 6.65
CA PRO A 101 4.14 -10.23 6.61
C PRO A 101 3.26 -10.51 7.83
N LYS A 102 2.20 -11.30 7.64
CA LYS A 102 1.25 -11.64 8.70
C LYS A 102 1.15 -13.16 8.85
N PRO A 103 1.05 -13.71 10.08
CA PRO A 103 0.60 -15.08 10.30
C PRO A 103 -0.74 -15.36 9.61
N SER A 104 -0.99 -16.60 9.19
CA SER A 104 -2.18 -16.96 8.42
C SER A 104 -3.52 -16.78 9.15
N HIS A 105 -3.50 -16.66 10.48
CA HIS A 105 -4.69 -16.55 11.33
C HIS A 105 -5.02 -15.12 11.75
N VAL A 106 -4.18 -14.13 11.43
CA VAL A 106 -4.43 -12.71 11.73
C VAL A 106 -4.87 -11.96 10.47
N THR A 107 -5.37 -10.73 10.62
CA THR A 107 -5.81 -9.96 9.46
C THR A 107 -4.63 -9.59 8.57
N VAL A 108 -4.77 -9.88 7.27
CA VAL A 108 -3.77 -9.52 6.26
C VAL A 108 -3.87 -8.03 5.87
N GLY A 109 -2.71 -7.40 5.64
CA GLY A 109 -2.65 -6.04 5.12
C GLY A 109 -2.98 -5.95 3.63
N THR A 110 -3.16 -4.75 3.13
CA THR A 110 -3.14 -4.42 1.69
C THR A 110 -2.75 -2.94 1.51
N LEU A 111 -2.69 -2.48 0.27
CA LEU A 111 -2.27 -1.12 -0.06
C LEU A 111 -3.10 -0.03 0.66
N LEU A 112 -2.41 1.01 1.14
CA LEU A 112 -3.00 2.21 1.72
C LEU A 112 -3.86 2.96 0.69
N GLY A 113 -3.37 3.06 -0.54
CA GLY A 113 -3.92 3.94 -1.56
C GLY A 113 -3.59 5.42 -1.30
N PRO A 114 -3.86 6.31 -2.28
CA PRO A 114 -3.37 7.69 -2.23
C PRO A 114 -4.30 8.67 -1.49
N PHE A 115 -5.42 8.22 -0.92
CA PHE A 115 -6.52 9.09 -0.44
C PHE A 115 -6.66 9.18 1.09
N HIS A 116 -5.73 8.59 1.85
CA HIS A 116 -5.68 8.78 3.29
C HIS A 116 -5.22 10.21 3.63
N THR A 117 -5.75 10.78 4.71
CA THR A 117 -5.37 12.10 5.23
C THR A 117 -5.32 12.06 6.75
N HIS A 118 -4.50 12.92 7.35
CA HIS A 118 -4.29 12.94 8.81
C HIS A 118 -5.30 13.81 9.58
N ASP A 119 -6.25 14.42 8.90
CA ASP A 119 -7.25 15.31 9.47
C ASP A 119 -8.60 14.61 9.76
N ALA A 120 -8.67 13.28 9.64
CA ALA A 120 -9.85 12.52 10.03
C ALA A 120 -10.20 12.73 11.52
N GLU A 121 -11.47 13.00 11.80
CA GLU A 121 -11.93 13.29 13.15
C GLU A 121 -12.15 12.01 13.96
N GLU A 122 -11.85 12.06 15.26
CA GLU A 122 -12.28 11.03 16.20
C GLU A 122 -13.80 11.14 16.44
N LYS A 123 -14.50 10.01 16.33
CA LYS A 123 -15.95 9.88 16.48
C LYS A 123 -16.28 8.98 17.68
N HIS A 124 -17.46 9.19 18.27
CA HIS A 124 -17.94 8.27 19.29
C HIS A 124 -18.44 6.96 18.68
N GLN A 125 -18.51 5.93 19.53
CA GLN A 125 -18.99 4.60 19.16
C GLN A 125 -20.42 4.67 18.59
N GLY A 126 -20.58 4.26 17.33
CA GLY A 126 -21.86 4.31 16.64
C GLY A 126 -22.24 5.69 16.11
N ASP A 127 -21.32 6.65 15.99
CA ASP A 127 -21.54 7.85 15.19
C ASP A 127 -21.28 7.58 13.70
N SER A 128 -21.80 8.47 12.84
CA SER A 128 -21.53 8.44 11.41
C SER A 128 -20.24 9.20 11.08
N ILE A 129 -19.38 8.62 10.24
CA ILE A 129 -18.25 9.33 9.62
C ILE A 129 -18.63 10.03 8.31
N CYS A 130 -19.87 9.84 7.85
CA CYS A 130 -20.36 10.34 6.57
C CYS A 130 -21.45 11.39 6.78
N SER A 131 -21.39 12.46 6.00
CA SER A 131 -22.48 13.43 5.85
C SER A 131 -23.75 12.78 5.28
N GLU A 132 -24.92 13.35 5.61
CA GLU A 132 -26.20 12.83 5.12
C GLU A 132 -26.28 12.86 3.58
N GLY A 133 -26.89 11.82 2.99
CA GLY A 133 -27.10 11.73 1.54
C GLY A 133 -25.88 11.27 0.73
N LYS A 134 -24.75 10.97 1.37
CA LYS A 134 -23.52 10.50 0.69
C LYS A 134 -23.53 9.02 0.26
N GLY A 135 -24.57 8.28 0.60
CA GLY A 135 -24.74 6.88 0.19
C GLY A 135 -25.77 6.12 1.02
N GLU A 136 -25.94 4.84 0.74
CA GLU A 136 -26.83 3.95 1.50
C GLU A 136 -26.23 3.68 2.89
N PRO A 137 -26.95 3.90 4.00
CA PRO A 137 -26.39 3.72 5.34
C PRO A 137 -25.85 2.31 5.59
N LEU A 138 -24.68 2.25 6.24
CA LEU A 138 -23.99 1.01 6.63
C LEU A 138 -23.58 1.10 8.10
N LEU A 139 -23.93 0.08 8.87
CA LEU A 139 -23.40 -0.14 10.22
C LEU A 139 -22.30 -1.19 10.16
N ILE A 140 -21.13 -0.89 10.72
CA ILE A 140 -20.05 -1.84 10.90
C ILE A 140 -19.87 -2.10 12.39
N GLU A 141 -19.95 -3.37 12.80
CA GLU A 141 -19.62 -3.80 14.16
C GLU A 141 -18.51 -4.85 14.12
N GLY A 142 -17.61 -4.80 15.10
CA GLY A 142 -16.43 -5.65 15.12
C GLY A 142 -15.76 -5.73 16.47
N THR A 143 -14.77 -6.60 16.58
CA THR A 143 -13.81 -6.64 17.69
C THR A 143 -12.39 -6.63 17.16
N LEU A 144 -11.49 -5.94 17.86
CA LEU A 144 -10.06 -6.03 17.64
C LEU A 144 -9.41 -6.91 18.71
N THR A 145 -8.63 -7.88 18.28
CA THR A 145 -7.81 -8.72 19.17
C THR A 145 -6.34 -8.74 18.76
N ASP A 146 -5.47 -9.25 19.61
CA ASP A 146 -4.14 -9.67 19.20
C ASP A 146 -4.15 -11.07 18.54
N SER A 147 -2.96 -11.59 18.22
CA SER A 147 -2.73 -12.92 17.62
C SER A 147 -3.15 -14.08 18.54
N THR A 148 -3.30 -13.83 19.84
CA THR A 148 -3.75 -14.83 20.83
C THR A 148 -5.25 -14.80 21.09
N GLY A 149 -5.96 -13.83 20.50
CA GLY A 149 -7.39 -13.61 20.70
C GLY A 149 -7.72 -12.73 21.91
N LYS A 150 -6.72 -12.10 22.54
CA LYS A 150 -6.95 -11.14 23.62
C LYS A 150 -7.52 -9.84 23.04
N PRO A 151 -8.65 -9.32 23.57
CA PRO A 151 -9.19 -8.05 23.12
C PRO A 151 -8.23 -6.87 23.35
N LEU A 152 -8.19 -5.94 22.39
CA LEU A 152 -7.36 -4.74 22.45
C LEU A 152 -8.22 -3.51 22.65
N ALA A 153 -8.17 -2.96 23.87
CA ALA A 153 -8.83 -1.72 24.23
C ALA A 153 -8.02 -0.48 23.83
N ASP A 154 -8.74 0.63 23.59
CA ASP A 154 -8.15 1.93 23.25
C ASP A 154 -7.16 1.83 22.05
N ALA A 155 -7.53 1.03 21.06
CA ALA A 155 -6.89 1.01 19.75
C ALA A 155 -7.68 1.90 18.80
N SER A 156 -6.98 2.61 17.91
CA SER A 156 -7.61 3.42 16.88
C SER A 156 -8.01 2.55 15.69
N ILE A 157 -9.26 2.67 15.26
CA ILE A 157 -9.78 2.17 13.98
C ILE A 157 -10.04 3.40 13.11
N ASP A 158 -9.09 3.75 12.26
CA ASP A 158 -9.19 4.81 11.25
C ASP A 158 -9.77 4.23 9.97
N LEU A 159 -10.85 4.80 9.46
CA LEU A 159 -11.63 4.26 8.35
C LEU A 159 -11.91 5.38 7.34
N TRP A 160 -11.74 5.09 6.04
CA TRP A 160 -12.16 5.98 4.96
C TRP A 160 -12.61 5.20 3.72
N HIS A 161 -13.49 5.79 2.92
CA HIS A 161 -13.90 5.27 1.61
C HIS A 161 -14.51 6.37 0.72
N CYS A 162 -14.78 6.06 -0.54
CA CYS A 162 -15.44 6.97 -1.47
C CYS A 162 -16.96 7.10 -1.19
N ASP A 163 -17.57 8.22 -1.58
CA ASP A 163 -19.01 8.39 -1.54
C ASP A 163 -19.74 7.67 -2.68
N ALA A 164 -21.07 7.80 -2.76
CA ALA A 164 -21.90 7.16 -3.78
C ALA A 164 -21.56 7.54 -5.23
N ASN A 165 -20.81 8.63 -5.46
CA ASN A 165 -20.30 9.00 -6.78
C ASN A 165 -18.95 8.36 -7.10
N GLY A 166 -18.38 7.57 -6.17
CA GLY A 166 -17.06 6.99 -6.33
C GLY A 166 -15.92 7.99 -6.13
N LEU A 167 -16.16 9.09 -5.40
CA LEU A 167 -15.16 10.12 -5.12
C LEU A 167 -14.82 10.16 -3.63
N TYR A 168 -13.54 10.31 -3.32
CA TYR A 168 -13.10 10.72 -1.99
C TYR A 168 -13.31 12.22 -1.81
N ASP A 169 -13.54 12.66 -0.58
CA ASP A 169 -13.66 14.08 -0.20
C ASP A 169 -12.51 14.94 -0.76
N THR A 170 -11.27 14.42 -0.75
CA THR A 170 -10.06 15.06 -1.29
C THR A 170 -10.06 15.30 -2.79
N GLN A 171 -10.99 14.69 -3.53
CA GLN A 171 -11.11 14.84 -4.98
C GLN A 171 -12.08 15.96 -5.37
N TYR A 172 -12.85 16.50 -4.43
CA TYR A 172 -13.72 17.64 -4.69
C TYR A 172 -12.94 18.96 -4.63
N GLU A 173 -13.17 19.86 -5.60
CA GLU A 173 -12.48 21.16 -5.68
C GLU A 173 -12.67 22.03 -4.43
N HIS A 174 -13.80 21.88 -3.75
CA HIS A 174 -14.17 22.59 -2.54
C HIS A 174 -14.37 21.61 -1.39
N ARG A 175 -13.25 21.13 -0.84
CA ARG A 175 -13.23 20.39 0.42
C ARG A 175 -13.13 21.38 1.58
N GLU A 176 -14.20 21.49 2.37
CA GLU A 176 -14.23 22.33 3.58
C GLU A 176 -13.76 21.55 4.80
N ASP A 177 -14.37 20.39 5.05
CA ASP A 177 -14.10 19.52 6.19
C ASP A 177 -13.82 18.08 5.70
N PRO A 178 -13.13 17.25 6.52
CA PRO A 178 -13.01 15.82 6.27
C PRO A 178 -14.39 15.15 6.24
N ASP A 179 -14.68 14.39 5.18
CA ASP A 179 -15.93 13.63 5.03
C ASP A 179 -15.61 12.22 4.55
N MET A 180 -16.52 11.27 4.83
CA MET A 180 -16.33 9.85 4.50
C MET A 180 -15.09 9.21 5.16
N ARG A 181 -14.59 9.83 6.24
CA ARG A 181 -13.41 9.39 6.99
C ARG A 181 -13.59 9.68 8.48
N GLY A 182 -13.08 8.81 9.33
CA GLY A 182 -13.13 9.01 10.78
C GLY A 182 -12.46 7.91 11.57
N ILE A 183 -12.18 8.22 12.83
CA ILE A 183 -11.44 7.36 13.76
C ILE A 183 -12.36 6.98 14.92
N VAL A 184 -12.45 5.69 15.26
CA VAL A 184 -13.14 5.22 16.46
C VAL A 184 -12.18 4.43 17.34
N LYS A 185 -12.25 4.64 18.66
CA LYS A 185 -11.46 3.89 19.65
C LYS A 185 -12.17 2.63 20.10
N THR A 186 -11.49 1.48 20.12
CA THR A 186 -12.04 0.22 20.64
C THR A 186 -12.33 0.31 22.15
N LYS A 187 -13.40 -0.36 22.60
CA LYS A 187 -13.80 -0.43 24.02
C LYS A 187 -12.92 -1.41 24.79
N GLU A 188 -13.15 -1.51 26.11
CA GLU A 188 -12.43 -2.44 27.01
C GLU A 188 -12.48 -3.91 26.55
N ASP A 189 -13.57 -4.33 25.93
CA ASP A 189 -13.76 -5.67 25.36
C ASP A 189 -13.25 -5.79 23.91
N GLY A 190 -12.50 -4.79 23.43
CA GLY A 190 -11.99 -4.71 22.06
C GLY A 190 -13.05 -4.37 21.01
N SER A 191 -14.32 -4.20 21.39
CA SER A 191 -15.39 -3.94 20.42
C SER A 191 -15.33 -2.53 19.84
N PHE A 192 -15.77 -2.40 18.59
CA PHE A 192 -16.00 -1.12 17.94
C PHE A 192 -17.27 -1.14 17.08
N VAL A 193 -17.85 0.04 16.92
CA VAL A 193 -19.04 0.28 16.12
C VAL A 193 -18.88 1.62 15.40
N ILE A 194 -19.11 1.63 14.10
CA ILE A 194 -19.04 2.81 13.26
C ILE A 194 -20.16 2.80 12.23
N LYS A 195 -20.80 3.95 12.02
CA LYS A 195 -21.72 4.15 10.89
C LYS A 195 -20.97 4.83 9.74
N CYS A 196 -21.24 4.38 8.53
CA CYS A 196 -20.77 4.99 7.30
C CYS A 196 -21.80 4.74 6.20
N THR A 197 -21.38 4.69 4.93
CA THR A 197 -22.24 4.26 3.83
C THR A 197 -21.66 3.05 3.11
N ARG A 198 -22.52 2.30 2.43
CA ARG A 198 -22.12 1.19 1.57
C ARG A 198 -21.13 1.70 0.50
N PRO A 199 -19.96 1.05 0.34
CA PRO A 199 -19.00 1.46 -0.67
C PRO A 199 -19.50 1.12 -2.08
N VAL A 200 -18.99 1.85 -3.07
CA VAL A 200 -19.24 1.62 -4.50
C VAL A 200 -17.91 1.43 -5.23
N PRO A 201 -17.88 0.73 -6.38
CA PRO A 201 -16.68 0.68 -7.21
C PRO A 201 -16.37 2.07 -7.78
N TYR A 202 -15.10 2.37 -7.97
CA TYR A 202 -14.66 3.64 -8.54
C TYR A 202 -13.44 3.46 -9.43
N ALA A 203 -13.19 4.42 -10.30
CA ALA A 203 -11.99 4.44 -11.13
C ALA A 203 -10.85 5.21 -10.44
N ILE A 204 -9.63 4.65 -10.45
CA ILE A 204 -8.43 5.43 -10.10
C ILE A 204 -8.27 6.62 -11.05
N PRO A 205 -7.55 7.69 -10.67
CA PRO A 205 -7.23 8.79 -11.60
C PRO A 205 -6.63 8.26 -12.91
N HIS A 206 -7.27 8.56 -14.04
CA HIS A 206 -6.93 7.94 -15.34
C HIS A 206 -6.88 8.93 -16.50
N ASP A 207 -6.85 10.22 -16.19
CA ASP A 207 -6.59 11.34 -17.11
C ASP A 207 -5.07 11.56 -17.34
N GLY A 208 -4.23 10.97 -16.48
CA GLY A 208 -2.77 11.07 -16.51
C GLY A 208 -2.06 10.02 -17.35
N PRO A 209 -0.71 10.04 -17.34
CA PRO A 209 0.11 9.06 -18.05
C PRO A 209 -0.22 7.62 -17.66
N VAL A 210 -0.49 7.32 -16.39
CA VAL A 210 -0.84 5.96 -15.96
C VAL A 210 -2.15 5.52 -16.60
N GLY A 211 -3.17 6.38 -16.62
CA GLY A 211 -4.43 6.10 -17.33
C GLY A 211 -4.24 5.83 -18.82
N LYS A 212 -3.38 6.62 -19.49
CA LYS A 212 -3.02 6.38 -20.90
C LYS A 212 -2.29 5.05 -21.11
N LEU A 213 -1.43 4.66 -20.18
CA LEU A 213 -0.78 3.35 -20.21
C LEU A 213 -1.81 2.22 -20.06
N LEU A 214 -2.73 2.32 -19.09
CA LEU A 214 -3.80 1.32 -18.92
C LEU A 214 -4.66 1.17 -20.18
N GLN A 215 -5.02 2.28 -20.83
CA GLN A 215 -5.75 2.24 -22.10
C GLN A 215 -4.96 1.52 -23.20
N LYS A 216 -3.65 1.79 -23.34
CA LYS A 216 -2.78 1.07 -24.29
C LYS A 216 -2.68 -0.43 -24.00
N LEU A 217 -2.79 -0.81 -22.73
CA LEU A 217 -2.77 -2.20 -22.27
C LEU A 217 -4.17 -2.86 -22.31
N ASN A 218 -5.21 -2.17 -22.77
CA ASN A 218 -6.61 -2.62 -22.70
C ASN A 218 -7.06 -2.98 -21.27
N ARG A 219 -6.54 -2.26 -20.27
CA ARG A 219 -6.93 -2.40 -18.86
C ARG A 219 -7.93 -1.31 -18.46
N HIS A 220 -8.91 -1.67 -17.64
CA HIS A 220 -9.81 -0.70 -17.02
C HIS A 220 -9.17 -0.04 -15.78
N PRO A 221 -9.59 1.19 -15.40
CA PRO A 221 -9.08 1.87 -14.21
C PRO A 221 -9.86 1.54 -12.92
N TYR A 222 -10.89 0.71 -12.99
CA TYR A 222 -11.77 0.44 -11.85
C TYR A 222 -11.14 -0.40 -10.74
N ARG A 223 -11.48 -0.02 -9.52
CA ARG A 223 -11.32 -0.80 -8.30
C ARG A 223 -12.70 -1.27 -7.81
N PRO A 224 -12.82 -2.48 -7.25
CA PRO A 224 -14.07 -2.95 -6.66
C PRO A 224 -14.50 -2.11 -5.46
N ALA A 225 -15.76 -2.13 -5.07
CA ALA A 225 -16.23 -1.45 -3.86
C ALA A 225 -15.45 -1.90 -2.61
N HIS A 226 -14.86 -0.94 -1.89
CA HIS A 226 -14.07 -1.24 -0.68
C HIS A 226 -14.09 -0.14 0.37
N ILE A 227 -13.69 -0.52 1.58
CA ILE A 227 -13.53 0.35 2.74
C ILE A 227 -12.11 0.17 3.25
N HIS A 228 -11.37 1.26 3.41
CA HIS A 228 -10.02 1.23 3.93
C HIS A 228 -10.00 1.33 5.46
N PHE A 229 -8.95 0.76 6.05
CA PHE A 229 -8.70 0.78 7.49
C PHE A 229 -7.21 1.00 7.79
N ILE A 230 -6.91 1.84 8.78
CA ILE A 230 -5.64 1.81 9.52
C ILE A 230 -5.98 1.49 10.98
N ILE A 231 -5.34 0.45 11.51
CA ILE A 231 -5.51 0.05 12.91
C ILE A 231 -4.21 0.29 13.65
N LYS A 232 -4.28 1.11 14.71
CA LYS A 232 -3.11 1.48 15.53
C LYS A 232 -3.33 1.16 17.00
N LYS A 233 -2.33 0.53 17.61
CA LYS A 233 -2.20 0.36 19.06
C LYS A 233 -0.73 0.36 19.43
N GLU A 234 -0.33 1.13 20.43
CA GLU A 234 1.06 1.16 20.91
C GLU A 234 1.57 -0.24 21.25
N GLY A 235 2.76 -0.59 20.76
CA GLY A 235 3.37 -1.92 20.91
C GLY A 235 2.88 -2.96 19.89
N TYR A 236 1.94 -2.59 19.02
CA TYR A 236 1.43 -3.44 17.94
C TYR A 236 1.82 -2.91 16.57
N ASP A 237 2.05 -3.82 15.64
CA ASP A 237 2.35 -3.51 14.26
C ASP A 237 1.12 -2.85 13.61
N GLU A 238 1.31 -1.68 13.03
CA GLU A 238 0.24 -0.95 12.36
C GLU A 238 -0.34 -1.81 11.22
N LEU A 239 -1.66 -1.98 11.21
CA LEU A 239 -2.34 -2.69 10.13
C LEU A 239 -2.98 -1.67 9.18
N ILE A 240 -2.42 -1.58 7.99
CA ILE A 240 -3.07 -0.96 6.84
C ILE A 240 -3.79 -2.05 6.05
N THR A 241 -5.11 -1.94 5.89
CA THR A 241 -5.89 -2.92 5.14
C THR A 241 -7.11 -2.29 4.45
N ALA A 242 -7.83 -3.10 3.68
CA ALA A 242 -9.10 -2.73 3.08
C ALA A 242 -10.00 -3.95 2.96
N LEU A 243 -11.31 -3.76 3.12
CA LEU A 243 -12.32 -4.80 2.93
C LEU A 243 -13.02 -4.58 1.60
N TYR A 244 -13.19 -5.64 0.82
CA TYR A 244 -13.73 -5.60 -0.55
C TYR A 244 -15.07 -6.32 -0.63
N HIS A 245 -16.04 -5.74 -1.33
CA HIS A 245 -17.36 -6.34 -1.46
C HIS A 245 -17.30 -7.58 -2.37
N LYS A 246 -17.74 -8.73 -1.84
CA LYS A 246 -17.78 -9.99 -2.58
C LYS A 246 -18.86 -9.96 -3.66
N GLY A 247 -18.49 -10.37 -4.87
CA GLY A 247 -19.32 -10.35 -6.07
C GLY A 247 -19.34 -9.01 -6.80
N ASP A 248 -18.48 -8.05 -6.41
CA ASP A 248 -18.30 -6.82 -7.18
C ASP A 248 -17.78 -7.14 -8.61
N PRO A 249 -18.28 -6.47 -9.67
CA PRO A 249 -17.82 -6.71 -11.04
C PRO A 249 -16.31 -6.60 -11.27
N TYR A 250 -15.59 -5.88 -10.40
CA TYR A 250 -14.16 -5.67 -10.48
C TYR A 250 -13.36 -6.45 -9.42
N GLU A 251 -13.99 -7.37 -8.67
CA GLU A 251 -13.34 -8.18 -7.62
C GLU A 251 -12.09 -8.90 -8.16
N THR A 252 -12.22 -9.54 -9.32
CA THR A 252 -11.14 -10.34 -9.93
C THR A 252 -10.26 -9.55 -10.89
N SER A 253 -10.45 -8.24 -10.99
CA SER A 253 -9.75 -7.39 -11.97
C SER A 253 -9.35 -6.02 -11.42
N ASP A 254 -9.25 -5.86 -10.10
CA ASP A 254 -8.82 -4.62 -9.44
C ASP A 254 -7.57 -4.02 -10.12
N ALA A 255 -7.68 -2.76 -10.55
CA ALA A 255 -6.65 -2.06 -11.31
C ALA A 255 -5.29 -1.97 -10.59
N VAL A 256 -5.28 -2.14 -9.26
CA VAL A 256 -4.10 -2.04 -8.40
C VAL A 256 -3.79 -3.32 -7.61
N PHE A 257 -4.44 -4.43 -7.96
CA PHE A 257 -4.16 -5.76 -7.38
C PHE A 257 -4.33 -5.85 -5.85
N GLY A 258 -5.22 -5.06 -5.24
CA GLY A 258 -5.37 -4.98 -3.79
C GLY A 258 -6.25 -6.06 -3.16
N VAL A 259 -7.07 -6.74 -3.96
CA VAL A 259 -8.03 -7.75 -3.48
C VAL A 259 -7.30 -9.00 -2.99
N LYS A 260 -7.59 -9.41 -1.76
CA LYS A 260 -7.19 -10.70 -1.18
C LYS A 260 -8.43 -11.43 -0.69
N THR A 261 -8.56 -12.73 -0.96
CA THR A 261 -9.74 -13.52 -0.59
C THR A 261 -10.15 -13.40 0.89
N PRO A 262 -9.22 -13.36 1.87
CA PRO A 262 -9.58 -13.18 3.28
C PRO A 262 -10.18 -11.79 3.63
N LEU A 263 -10.12 -10.83 2.70
CA LEU A 263 -10.63 -9.47 2.87
C LEU A 263 -11.97 -9.24 2.16
N LEU A 264 -12.59 -10.30 1.63
CA LEU A 264 -13.89 -10.23 0.98
C LEU A 264 -15.03 -10.26 2.01
N PHE A 265 -15.89 -9.24 1.99
CA PHE A 265 -17.06 -9.17 2.86
C PHE A 265 -18.38 -9.30 2.08
N THR A 266 -19.42 -9.71 2.78
CA THR A 266 -20.82 -9.61 2.31
C THR A 266 -21.61 -8.73 3.27
N LEU A 267 -22.64 -8.06 2.74
CA LEU A 267 -23.54 -7.26 3.56
C LEU A 267 -24.80 -8.04 3.90
N SER A 268 -25.31 -7.78 5.10
CA SER A 268 -26.63 -8.21 5.53
C SER A 268 -27.47 -6.98 5.89
N LYS A 269 -28.70 -7.18 6.36
CA LYS A 269 -29.55 -6.11 6.84
C LYS A 269 -29.38 -5.89 8.34
N VAL A 270 -29.46 -4.64 8.78
CA VAL A 270 -29.31 -4.25 10.20
C VAL A 270 -30.32 -4.98 11.09
N GLY A 271 -31.57 -5.11 10.62
CA GLY A 271 -32.66 -5.73 11.39
C GLY A 271 -33.17 -4.86 12.54
N GLU A 272 -34.31 -5.25 13.12
CA GLU A 272 -35.08 -4.42 14.07
C GLU A 272 -34.31 -3.98 15.31
N GLU A 273 -33.56 -4.90 15.94
CA GLU A 273 -32.89 -4.64 17.21
C GLU A 273 -31.78 -3.58 17.06
N LYS A 274 -30.90 -3.76 16.08
CA LYS A 274 -29.81 -2.81 15.80
C LYS A 274 -30.33 -1.52 15.21
N ALA A 275 -31.38 -1.57 14.38
CA ALA A 275 -32.03 -0.39 13.83
C ALA A 275 -32.53 0.53 14.94
N LYS A 276 -33.22 -0.04 15.94
CA LYS A 276 -33.65 0.70 17.13
C LYS A 276 -32.47 1.23 17.95
N LYS A 277 -31.42 0.41 18.14
CA LYS A 277 -30.25 0.78 18.95
C LYS A 277 -29.44 1.94 18.36
N TYR A 278 -29.24 1.94 17.05
CA TYR A 278 -28.34 2.90 16.36
C TYR A 278 -29.06 3.99 15.57
N ASN A 279 -30.39 4.07 15.73
CA ASN A 279 -31.27 4.99 15.01
C ASN A 279 -31.11 4.85 13.48
N MET A 280 -31.28 3.62 12.99
CA MET A 280 -31.22 3.24 11.59
C MET A 280 -32.54 2.58 11.17
N LYS A 281 -32.69 2.27 9.88
CA LYS A 281 -33.81 1.47 9.36
C LYS A 281 -33.45 -0.02 9.38
N PRO A 282 -34.40 -0.93 9.61
CA PRO A 282 -34.14 -2.37 9.57
C PRO A 282 -33.51 -2.85 8.24
N ASP A 283 -33.85 -2.18 7.14
CA ASP A 283 -33.37 -2.49 5.78
C ASP A 283 -32.05 -1.80 5.40
N ASP A 284 -31.45 -1.01 6.29
CA ASP A 284 -30.10 -0.48 6.09
C ASP A 284 -29.06 -1.62 6.12
N TRP A 285 -27.84 -1.34 5.65
CA TRP A 285 -26.80 -2.36 5.52
C TRP A 285 -26.04 -2.61 6.82
N TYR A 286 -25.61 -3.85 7.01
CA TYR A 286 -24.83 -4.29 8.16
C TYR A 286 -23.65 -5.15 7.73
N LEU A 287 -22.49 -4.84 8.31
CA LEU A 287 -21.24 -5.58 8.21
C LEU A 287 -20.76 -5.96 9.61
N LYS A 288 -20.61 -7.27 9.85
CA LYS A 288 -19.86 -7.79 11.00
C LYS A 288 -18.46 -8.14 10.54
N TRP A 289 -17.44 -7.50 11.11
CA TRP A 289 -16.06 -7.80 10.76
C TRP A 289 -15.13 -7.67 11.96
N ASP A 290 -14.33 -8.71 12.20
CA ASP A 290 -13.38 -8.74 13.31
C ASP A 290 -11.94 -8.64 12.79
N PHE A 291 -11.11 -7.92 13.53
CA PHE A 291 -9.71 -7.69 13.19
C PHE A 291 -8.81 -8.38 14.21
N SER A 292 -7.68 -8.89 13.74
CA SER A 292 -6.59 -9.38 14.59
C SER A 292 -5.27 -8.83 14.09
N ILE A 293 -4.46 -8.28 15.00
CA ILE A 293 -3.14 -7.70 14.72
C ILE A 293 -2.05 -8.37 15.57
N VAL A 294 -0.80 -8.19 15.15
CA VAL A 294 0.38 -8.73 15.83
C VAL A 294 1.15 -7.61 16.53
N THR A 295 1.98 -7.98 17.51
CA THR A 295 2.95 -7.06 18.12
C THR A 295 4.01 -6.63 17.10
N GLU A 296 4.66 -5.50 17.34
CA GLU A 296 5.81 -5.06 16.52
C GLU A 296 6.94 -6.10 16.53
N GLU A 297 7.13 -6.79 17.66
CA GLU A 297 8.15 -7.84 17.80
C GLU A 297 7.83 -9.07 16.94
N GLU A 298 6.59 -9.57 16.98
CA GLU A 298 6.14 -10.67 16.12
C GLU A 298 6.33 -10.34 14.63
N SER A 299 5.95 -9.12 14.22
CA SER A 299 6.12 -8.65 12.83
C SER A 299 7.59 -8.62 12.43
N ARG A 300 8.46 -8.00 13.25
CA ARG A 300 9.91 -7.94 13.02
C ARG A 300 10.55 -9.33 12.92
N ASN A 301 10.15 -10.25 13.79
CA ASN A 301 10.64 -11.63 13.77
C ASN A 301 10.24 -12.36 12.50
N LEU A 302 9.00 -12.15 12.01
CA LEU A 302 8.52 -12.76 10.78
C LEU A 302 9.21 -12.18 9.54
N VAL A 303 9.45 -10.86 9.48
CA VAL A 303 10.28 -10.22 8.44
C VAL A 303 11.67 -10.83 8.42
N LEU A 304 12.32 -10.94 9.58
CA LEU A 304 13.65 -11.53 9.71
C LEU A 304 13.70 -12.97 9.22
N GLU A 305 12.72 -13.80 9.62
CA GLU A 305 12.63 -15.19 9.20
C GLU A 305 12.43 -15.32 7.69
N ASN A 306 11.50 -14.54 7.12
CA ASN A 306 11.20 -14.57 5.69
C ASN A 306 12.38 -14.09 4.85
N ASN A 307 13.06 -13.03 5.27
CA ASN A 307 14.23 -12.50 4.56
C ASN A 307 15.42 -13.48 4.61
N LYS A 308 15.65 -14.14 5.76
CA LYS A 308 16.65 -15.22 5.86
C LYS A 308 16.33 -16.38 4.92
N LYS A 309 15.06 -16.79 4.85
CA LYS A 309 14.62 -17.85 3.92
C LYS A 309 14.82 -17.43 2.46
N ALA A 310 14.48 -16.19 2.12
CA ALA A 310 14.58 -15.66 0.76
C ALA A 310 16.01 -15.55 0.25
N LEU A 311 16.97 -15.15 1.11
CA LEU A 311 18.39 -15.11 0.76
C LEU A 311 19.00 -16.51 0.54
N GLY A 312 18.45 -17.55 1.17
CA GLY A 312 19.01 -18.90 1.12
C GLY A 312 20.45 -18.97 1.65
N LYS A 313 21.26 -19.88 1.10
CA LYS A 313 22.71 -20.05 1.42
C LYS A 313 23.63 -19.44 0.35
N SER A 314 23.13 -18.59 -0.54
CA SER A 314 23.67 -18.47 -1.90
C SER A 314 24.72 -17.38 -2.13
N ASP A 315 24.95 -16.46 -1.20
CA ASP A 315 25.93 -15.38 -1.42
C ASP A 315 26.61 -14.99 -0.10
N ASP A 316 27.87 -15.42 0.07
CA ASP A 316 28.70 -15.11 1.24
C ASP A 316 28.93 -13.58 1.42
N LYS A 317 28.56 -12.78 0.41
CA LYS A 317 28.69 -11.31 0.43
C LYS A 317 27.43 -10.60 0.92
N VAL A 318 26.33 -11.30 1.18
CA VAL A 318 25.06 -10.69 1.64
C VAL A 318 24.71 -11.19 3.03
N VAL A 319 24.47 -10.26 3.96
CA VAL A 319 24.09 -10.52 5.34
C VAL A 319 22.72 -9.91 5.64
N ILE A 320 22.11 -10.32 6.74
CA ILE A 320 20.93 -9.66 7.29
C ILE A 320 21.36 -8.68 8.38
N ASN A 321 20.96 -7.42 8.24
CA ASN A 321 21.31 -6.35 9.17
C ASN A 321 20.42 -6.33 10.43
N SER A 322 20.62 -5.35 11.30
CA SER A 322 19.87 -5.21 12.56
C SER A 322 18.37 -5.02 12.37
N ASP A 323 17.96 -4.49 11.21
CA ASP A 323 16.56 -4.26 10.86
C ASP A 323 15.92 -5.49 10.18
N GLY A 324 16.67 -6.59 10.05
CA GLY A 324 16.19 -7.81 9.40
C GLY A 324 16.20 -7.75 7.88
N LEU A 325 16.92 -6.80 7.28
CA LEU A 325 16.98 -6.58 5.83
C LEU A 325 18.30 -7.09 5.22
N PRO A 326 18.30 -7.53 3.95
CA PRO A 326 19.53 -7.92 3.26
C PRO A 326 20.42 -6.71 2.92
N GLU A 327 21.71 -6.82 3.17
CA GLU A 327 22.72 -5.84 2.76
C GLU A 327 24.05 -6.52 2.44
N PHE A 328 24.99 -5.80 1.84
CA PHE A 328 26.33 -6.35 1.68
C PHE A 328 27.02 -6.53 3.03
N ALA A 329 27.79 -7.61 3.17
CA ALA A 329 28.69 -7.79 4.30
C ALA A 329 29.65 -6.59 4.36
N PRO A 330 29.94 -6.05 5.57
CA PRO A 330 30.96 -5.02 5.72
C PRO A 330 32.27 -5.47 5.07
N LEU A 331 32.92 -4.54 4.36
CA LEU A 331 34.27 -4.77 3.87
C LEU A 331 35.21 -4.75 5.08
N ASP A 332 35.84 -5.88 5.38
CA ASP A 332 36.86 -6.02 6.44
C ASP A 332 38.02 -5.01 6.32
#